data_AF-A0A4D4M762-F1
#
_entry.id   AF-A0A4D4M762-F1
#
_cell.length_a   1.000
_cell.length_b   1.000
_cell.length_c   1.000
_cell.angle_alpha   90.00
_cell.angle_beta   90.00
_cell.angle_gamma   90.00
#
_symmetry.space_group_name_H-M   'P 1'
#
loop_
_entity.id
_entity.type
_entity.pdbx_description
1 polymer ?
#
loop_
_entity_poly.entity_id
_entity_poly.type
_entity_poly.pdbx_seq_one_letter_code
_entity_poly.pdbx_strand_id
1 'polypeptide(L)'
;MSVRIERQGYVSTVVLSRPAARNAVDGPTAAELAAAFREFEADETARVAVLWGEGGTFCAGADLKAVGGERGNRVAQDGDGPMGPTRMTLSKPVIAAVAGHAVAGGLELALWCDLRVAEEDAVFGVFCRRWGVPLIDGGTVRLPRLIGTSRAMDMILTGRPVPAREAYEMGLANRLVPPGRARAEAEELAAAIGRFPRTACAATGPPSSTRRAWTRRRRCAVNSVTACGYWPRAWRARPASRRAPDATGRSASRGEPTAYPGQFRVRRRPDRGALRSQVSQLTCGRAGSTHALSLLPARHRGPAPPVAGAHRVPAGLPRSAAGRQWPLRADVVTDVREHAAG
;
A
#
# COMPACT_ATOMS: atom_id res chain seq x y z
N MET A 1 9.32 19.26 -16.56
CA MET A 1 9.49 18.36 -15.40
C MET A 1 8.17 17.68 -15.16
N SER A 2 8.16 16.36 -14.96
CA SER A 2 6.93 15.59 -14.70
C SER A 2 6.56 15.52 -13.22
N VAL A 3 7.49 15.87 -12.34
CA VAL A 3 7.30 15.97 -10.90
C VAL A 3 7.81 17.34 -10.43
N ARG A 4 7.10 17.95 -9.47
CA ARG A 4 7.56 19.14 -8.76
C ARG A 4 7.27 19.02 -7.27
N ILE A 5 7.96 19.83 -6.47
CA ILE A 5 7.78 19.89 -5.02
C ILE A 5 7.34 21.30 -4.66
N GLU A 6 6.23 21.40 -3.93
CA GLU A 6 5.73 22.65 -3.36
C GLU A 6 5.83 22.52 -1.83
N ARG A 7 6.36 23.56 -1.15
CA ARG A 7 6.60 23.53 0.30
C ARG A 7 5.78 24.59 1.01
N GLN A 8 5.13 24.21 2.10
CA GLN A 8 4.42 25.14 2.98
C GLN A 8 4.65 24.76 4.44
N GLY A 9 5.47 25.57 5.14
CA GLY A 9 5.90 25.25 6.50
C GLY A 9 6.61 23.90 6.54
N TYR A 10 6.10 22.97 7.34
CA TYR A 10 6.66 21.62 7.50
C TYR A 10 6.07 20.58 6.53
N VAL A 11 5.22 21.01 5.59
CA VAL A 11 4.55 20.13 4.63
C VAL A 11 5.23 20.25 3.26
N SER A 12 5.57 19.10 2.67
CA SER A 12 6.11 19.02 1.30
C SER A 12 5.12 18.30 0.39
N THR A 13 4.51 19.02 -0.55
CA THR A 13 3.61 18.46 -1.55
C THR A 13 4.39 18.05 -2.79
N VAL A 14 4.52 16.75 -3.02
CA VAL A 14 5.05 16.18 -4.26
C VAL A 14 3.91 16.07 -5.27
N VAL A 15 4.02 16.84 -6.35
CA VAL A 15 2.99 16.91 -7.40
C VAL A 15 3.45 16.13 -8.63
N LEU A 16 2.63 15.16 -9.03
CA LEU A 16 2.75 14.43 -10.28
C LEU A 16 1.99 15.21 -11.38
N SER A 17 2.73 15.71 -12.37
CA SER A 17 2.27 16.68 -13.38
C SER A 17 2.46 16.14 -14.79
N ARG A 18 1.63 15.15 -15.16
CA ARG A 18 1.50 14.64 -16.53
C ARG A 18 0.03 14.48 -16.93
N PRO A 19 -0.79 15.54 -16.88
CA PRO A 19 -2.23 15.45 -17.10
C PRO A 19 -2.58 14.86 -18.48
N ALA A 20 -1.81 15.20 -19.52
CA ALA A 20 -1.99 14.64 -20.88
C ALA A 20 -1.85 13.10 -20.95
N ALA A 21 -1.14 12.49 -20.01
CA ALA A 21 -0.99 11.04 -19.87
C ALA A 21 -1.83 10.46 -18.71
N ARG A 22 -2.78 11.22 -18.16
CA ARG A 22 -3.53 10.88 -16.94
C ARG A 22 -2.61 10.51 -15.77
N ASN A 23 -1.49 11.23 -15.66
CA ASN A 23 -0.47 10.98 -14.64
C ASN A 23 0.06 9.54 -14.65
N ALA A 24 0.13 8.90 -15.81
CA ALA A 24 0.89 7.67 -15.96
C ALA A 24 2.38 7.93 -15.70
N VAL A 25 3.09 6.94 -15.16
CA VAL A 25 4.50 7.07 -14.74
C VAL A 25 5.39 6.29 -15.70
N ASP A 26 6.25 7.00 -16.42
CA ASP A 26 7.34 6.42 -17.22
C ASP A 26 8.65 6.37 -16.42
N GLY A 27 9.74 5.86 -17.02
CA GLY A 27 11.03 5.72 -16.36
C GLY A 27 11.59 7.04 -15.79
N PRO A 28 11.68 8.12 -16.58
CA PRO A 28 12.08 9.44 -16.08
C PRO A 28 11.18 9.95 -14.95
N THR A 29 9.87 9.82 -15.09
CA THR A 29 8.91 10.26 -14.04
C THR A 29 9.13 9.48 -12.73
N ALA A 30 9.35 8.16 -12.82
CA ALA A 30 9.64 7.32 -11.65
C ALA A 30 10.94 7.74 -10.94
N ALA A 31 11.97 8.08 -11.72
CA ALA A 31 13.24 8.59 -11.18
C ALA A 31 13.06 9.96 -10.50
N GLU A 32 12.31 10.87 -11.12
CA GLU A 32 11.97 12.18 -10.52
C GLU A 32 11.16 12.01 -9.22
N LEU A 33 10.17 11.10 -9.17
CA LEU A 33 9.41 10.80 -7.95
C LEU A 33 10.32 10.27 -6.84
N ALA A 34 11.21 9.32 -7.17
CA ALA A 34 12.14 8.77 -6.20
C ALA A 34 13.11 9.84 -5.67
N ALA A 35 13.62 10.71 -6.55
CA ALA A 35 14.45 11.84 -6.16
C ALA A 35 13.71 12.81 -5.23
N ALA A 36 12.46 13.16 -5.55
CA ALA A 36 11.64 14.06 -4.73
C ALA A 36 11.40 13.51 -3.31
N PHE A 37 11.15 12.20 -3.18
CA PHE A 37 11.00 11.59 -1.85
C PHE A 37 12.32 11.42 -1.09
N ARG A 38 13.46 11.29 -1.76
CA ARG A 38 14.78 11.35 -1.09
C ARG A 38 15.09 12.76 -0.60
N GLU A 39 14.78 13.78 -1.40
CA GLU A 39 14.90 15.18 -0.98
C GLU A 39 14.02 15.46 0.23
N PHE A 40 12.75 15.03 0.18
CA PHE A 40 11.84 15.10 1.33
C PHE A 40 12.41 14.40 2.55
N GLU A 41 12.97 13.18 2.41
CA GLU A 41 13.54 12.43 3.54
C GLU A 41 14.75 13.15 4.16
N ALA A 42 15.62 13.73 3.34
CA ALA A 42 16.82 14.45 3.79
C ALA A 42 16.51 15.82 4.42
N ASP A 43 15.40 16.46 4.06
CA ASP A 43 15.01 17.78 4.58
C ASP A 43 14.56 17.69 6.04
N GLU A 44 15.36 18.24 6.96
CA GLU A 44 15.04 18.23 8.40
C GLU A 44 13.87 19.15 8.80
N THR A 45 13.55 20.13 7.94
CA THR A 45 12.44 21.06 8.17
C THR A 45 11.10 20.46 7.76
N ALA A 46 11.11 19.55 6.78
CA ALA A 46 9.94 18.81 6.33
C ALA A 46 9.57 17.70 7.34
N ARG A 47 8.28 17.61 7.66
CA ARG A 47 7.73 16.65 8.63
C ARG A 47 6.76 15.65 8.00
N VAL A 48 5.94 16.09 7.04
CA VAL A 48 4.92 15.26 6.39
C VAL A 48 4.90 15.58 4.90
N ALA A 49 4.79 14.56 4.05
CA ALA A 49 4.62 14.76 2.62
C ALA A 49 3.18 14.51 2.17
N VAL A 50 2.76 15.22 1.13
CA VAL A 50 1.54 14.94 0.38
C VAL A 50 1.94 14.50 -1.03
N LEU A 51 1.37 13.40 -1.51
CA LEU A 51 1.47 12.99 -2.91
C LEU A 51 0.15 13.32 -3.59
N TRP A 52 0.20 14.14 -4.65
CA TRP A 52 -0.98 14.58 -5.38
C TRP A 52 -0.75 14.53 -6.90
N GLY A 53 -1.80 14.24 -7.67
CA GLY A 53 -1.77 14.25 -9.13
C GLY A 53 -2.52 15.46 -9.69
N GLU A 54 -1.84 16.25 -10.53
CA GLU A 54 -2.42 17.42 -11.18
C GLU A 54 -3.33 17.03 -12.35
N GLY A 55 -4.36 17.85 -12.62
CA GLY A 55 -5.26 17.64 -13.76
C GLY A 55 -6.39 16.64 -13.49
N GLY A 56 -6.89 16.59 -12.26
CA GLY A 56 -8.13 15.88 -11.90
C GLY A 56 -8.00 14.36 -11.82
N THR A 57 -6.79 13.81 -11.80
CA THR A 57 -6.56 12.38 -11.60
C THR A 57 -5.27 12.12 -10.84
N PHE A 58 -5.26 11.13 -9.95
CA PHE A 58 -4.09 10.81 -9.15
C PHE A 58 -2.99 10.17 -10.01
N CYS A 59 -3.20 8.93 -10.48
CA CYS A 59 -2.23 8.21 -11.29
C CYS A 59 -2.87 6.99 -11.99
N ALA A 60 -2.67 6.89 -13.30
CA ALA A 60 -3.13 5.75 -14.11
C ALA A 60 -2.24 4.49 -14.03
N GLY A 61 -1.11 4.55 -13.32
CA GLY A 61 -0.12 3.49 -13.24
C GLY A 61 1.05 3.66 -14.20
N ALA A 62 1.75 2.57 -14.53
CA ALA A 62 2.87 2.61 -15.44
C ALA A 62 2.44 3.07 -16.84
N ASP A 63 3.27 3.87 -17.51
CA ASP A 63 2.98 4.39 -18.84
C ASP A 63 3.15 3.27 -19.89
N LEU A 64 2.04 2.64 -20.25
CA LEU A 64 2.01 1.53 -21.22
C LEU A 64 2.54 1.94 -22.61
N LYS A 65 2.53 3.23 -22.95
CA LYS A 65 3.08 3.72 -24.23
C LYS A 65 4.61 3.77 -24.22
N ALA A 66 5.23 3.84 -23.04
CA ALA A 66 6.68 3.84 -22.87
C ALA A 66 7.27 2.43 -22.73
N VAL A 67 6.43 1.40 -22.55
CA VAL A 67 6.87 0.01 -22.38
C VAL A 67 7.64 -0.47 -23.61
N GLY A 68 8.84 -1.01 -23.38
CA GLY A 68 9.71 -1.54 -24.44
C GLY A 68 10.53 -0.48 -25.19
N GLY A 69 10.34 0.81 -24.88
CA GLY A 69 11.18 1.90 -25.38
C GLY A 69 12.18 2.41 -24.33
N GLU A 70 12.99 3.39 -24.71
CA GLU A 70 14.04 3.99 -23.85
C GLU A 70 13.48 4.66 -22.59
N ARG A 71 12.24 5.16 -22.66
CA ARG A 71 11.54 5.79 -21.53
C ARG A 71 10.81 4.79 -20.63
N GLY A 72 10.94 3.48 -20.89
CA GLY A 72 10.25 2.44 -20.12
C GLY A 72 10.67 2.44 -18.65
N ASN A 73 9.76 2.01 -17.77
CA ASN A 73 10.07 1.85 -16.35
C ASN A 73 11.18 0.81 -16.14
N ARG A 74 12.13 1.11 -15.24
CA ARG A 74 13.17 0.15 -14.83
C ARG A 74 12.53 -0.97 -14.02
N VAL A 75 12.63 -2.20 -14.50
CA VAL A 75 12.20 -3.40 -13.78
C VAL A 75 13.44 -4.20 -13.36
N ALA A 76 13.90 -3.97 -12.14
CA ALA A 76 15.06 -4.65 -11.55
C ALA A 76 14.72 -5.22 -10.17
N GLN A 77 15.51 -6.17 -9.68
CA GLN A 77 15.35 -6.74 -8.33
C GLN A 77 15.81 -5.77 -7.23
N ASP A 78 16.74 -4.89 -7.56
CA ASP A 78 17.40 -3.93 -6.68
C ASP A 78 17.00 -2.48 -7.01
N GLY A 79 17.29 -1.57 -6.06
CA GLY A 79 16.99 -0.15 -6.17
C GLY A 79 15.48 0.15 -6.09
N ASP A 80 15.12 1.30 -6.66
CA ASP A 80 13.75 1.81 -6.67
C ASP A 80 12.77 0.87 -7.38
N GLY A 81 11.49 1.00 -7.05
CA GLY A 81 10.45 0.26 -7.77
C GLY A 81 10.17 0.86 -9.15
N PRO A 82 9.50 0.13 -10.05
CA PRO A 82 9.14 0.65 -11.37
C PRO A 82 8.35 1.96 -11.35
N MET A 83 7.54 2.18 -10.31
CA MET A 83 6.79 3.44 -10.10
C MET A 83 7.58 4.51 -9.32
N GLY A 84 8.85 4.26 -8.99
CA GLY A 84 9.73 5.17 -8.25
C GLY A 84 9.84 4.81 -6.77
N PRO A 85 9.17 5.55 -5.85
CA PRO A 85 9.42 5.46 -4.41
C PRO A 85 8.83 4.21 -3.75
N THR A 86 8.18 3.33 -4.50
CA THR A 86 7.36 2.23 -3.99
C THR A 86 8.13 1.16 -3.21
N ARG A 87 9.47 1.16 -3.26
CA ARG A 87 10.34 0.30 -2.42
C ARG A 87 11.00 1.05 -1.26
N MET A 88 10.90 2.38 -1.23
CA MET A 88 11.46 3.21 -0.17
C MET A 88 10.72 3.00 1.15
N THR A 89 11.47 3.06 2.24
CA THR A 89 10.94 3.12 3.61
C THR A 89 11.36 4.45 4.20
N LEU A 90 10.43 5.40 4.24
CA LEU A 90 10.67 6.75 4.76
C LEU A 90 10.51 6.78 6.27
N SER A 91 11.27 7.66 6.94
CA SER A 91 11.10 7.92 8.37
C SER A 91 9.90 8.83 8.65
N LYS A 92 9.51 9.64 7.67
CA LYS A 92 8.42 10.61 7.74
C LYS A 92 7.17 10.12 7.00
N PRO A 93 5.96 10.46 7.48
CA PRO A 93 4.70 9.99 6.88
C PRO A 93 4.39 10.67 5.54
N VAL A 94 3.66 9.94 4.68
CA VAL A 94 3.17 10.44 3.39
C VAL A 94 1.66 10.25 3.27
N ILE A 95 0.94 11.27 2.82
CA ILE A 95 -0.51 11.24 2.59
C ILE A 95 -0.78 11.29 1.09
N ALA A 96 -1.59 10.37 0.56
CA ALA A 96 -2.07 10.43 -0.81
C ALA A 96 -3.34 11.30 -0.88
N ALA A 97 -3.33 12.32 -1.74
CA ALA A 97 -4.48 13.13 -2.11
C ALA A 97 -5.03 12.62 -3.45
N VAL A 98 -6.11 11.83 -3.41
CA VAL A 98 -6.61 11.06 -4.56
C VAL A 98 -7.84 11.72 -5.17
N ALA A 99 -7.61 12.41 -6.29
CA ALA A 99 -8.67 12.83 -7.23
C ALA A 99 -8.77 11.82 -8.38
N GLY A 100 -9.96 11.66 -8.97
CA GLY A 100 -10.16 10.81 -10.15
C GLY A 100 -9.65 9.38 -9.97
N HIS A 101 -8.68 8.93 -10.77
CA HIS A 101 -8.24 7.53 -10.78
C HIS A 101 -6.92 7.30 -10.04
N ALA A 102 -6.93 6.33 -9.11
CA ALA A 102 -5.74 5.69 -8.55
C ALA A 102 -5.75 4.20 -8.90
N VAL A 103 -5.19 3.85 -10.06
CA VAL A 103 -5.34 2.51 -10.66
C VAL A 103 -4.01 1.88 -11.04
N ALA A 104 -3.96 0.54 -11.05
CA ALA A 104 -2.74 -0.22 -11.36
C ALA A 104 -1.55 0.23 -10.48
N GLY A 105 -0.42 0.64 -11.07
CA GLY A 105 0.71 1.18 -10.32
C GLY A 105 0.38 2.45 -9.51
N GLY A 106 -0.64 3.22 -9.93
CA GLY A 106 -1.14 4.38 -9.19
C GLY A 106 -1.86 3.98 -7.90
N LEU A 107 -2.56 2.84 -7.91
CA LEU A 107 -3.05 2.24 -6.66
C LEU A 107 -1.86 1.83 -5.77
N GLU A 108 -0.81 1.24 -6.34
CA GLU A 108 0.37 0.84 -5.56
C GLU A 108 1.10 2.02 -4.91
N LEU A 109 1.14 3.18 -5.57
CA LEU A 109 1.60 4.44 -4.97
C LEU A 109 0.69 4.90 -3.82
N ALA A 110 -0.63 4.88 -4.00
CA ALA A 110 -1.58 5.25 -2.94
C ALA A 110 -1.51 4.30 -1.73
N LEU A 111 -1.27 3.00 -1.96
CA LEU A 111 -1.07 2.00 -0.90
C LEU A 111 0.30 2.15 -0.21
N TRP A 112 1.30 2.71 -0.88
CA TRP A 112 2.61 2.99 -0.30
C TRP A 112 2.55 4.17 0.68
N CYS A 113 1.74 5.18 0.38
CA CYS A 113 1.40 6.25 1.33
C CYS A 113 0.76 5.69 2.61
N ASP A 114 0.93 6.41 3.71
CA ASP A 114 0.39 6.04 5.01
C ASP A 114 -1.12 6.20 5.07
N LEU A 115 -1.60 7.36 4.64
CA LEU A 115 -3.01 7.72 4.62
C LEU A 115 -3.47 8.09 3.21
N ARG A 116 -4.77 7.94 2.95
CA ARG A 116 -5.41 8.29 1.67
C ARG A 116 -6.62 9.18 1.95
N VAL A 117 -6.58 10.40 1.43
CA VAL A 117 -7.73 11.31 1.34
C VAL A 117 -8.25 11.21 -0.08
N ALA A 118 -9.50 10.80 -0.26
CA ALA A 118 -10.08 10.54 -1.59
C ALA A 118 -11.26 11.47 -1.87
N GLU A 119 -11.38 11.92 -3.11
CA GLU A 119 -12.58 12.62 -3.58
C GLU A 119 -13.74 11.62 -3.72
N GLU A 120 -14.97 12.08 -3.53
CA GLU A 120 -16.18 11.22 -3.56
C GLU A 120 -16.39 10.52 -4.91
N ASP A 121 -15.91 11.11 -6.00
CA ASP A 121 -15.95 10.57 -7.36
C ASP A 121 -14.69 9.77 -7.74
N ALA A 122 -13.73 9.62 -6.81
CA ALA A 122 -12.51 8.89 -7.08
C ALA A 122 -12.74 7.39 -7.25
N VAL A 123 -11.89 6.76 -8.06
CA VAL A 123 -11.94 5.33 -8.38
C VAL A 123 -10.58 4.68 -8.14
N PHE A 124 -10.60 3.64 -7.32
CA PHE A 124 -9.46 2.76 -7.07
C PHE A 124 -9.61 1.46 -7.87
N GLY A 125 -8.50 0.80 -8.22
CA GLY A 125 -8.61 -0.52 -8.82
C GLY A 125 -7.32 -1.13 -9.38
N VAL A 126 -7.28 -2.46 -9.42
CA VAL A 126 -6.18 -3.25 -10.00
C VAL A 126 -6.43 -3.41 -11.52
N PHE A 127 -6.51 -2.30 -12.26
CA PHE A 127 -6.88 -2.33 -13.67
C PHE A 127 -5.82 -2.99 -14.56
N CYS A 128 -4.56 -3.08 -14.10
CA CYS A 128 -3.50 -3.82 -14.77
C CYS A 128 -3.85 -5.31 -15.02
N ARG A 129 -4.78 -5.88 -14.25
CA ARG A 129 -5.36 -7.22 -14.49
C ARG A 129 -5.85 -7.39 -15.92
N ARG A 130 -6.52 -6.39 -16.49
CA ARG A 130 -7.11 -6.43 -17.85
C ARG A 130 -6.05 -6.41 -18.95
N TRP A 131 -4.85 -5.94 -18.62
CA TRP A 131 -3.73 -5.76 -19.55
C TRP A 131 -2.64 -6.82 -19.39
N GLY A 132 -2.82 -7.77 -18.46
CA GLY A 132 -1.82 -8.81 -18.19
C GLY A 132 -0.55 -8.28 -17.53
N VAL A 133 -0.58 -7.09 -16.94
CA VAL A 133 0.56 -6.48 -16.26
C VAL A 133 0.52 -6.85 -14.77
N PRO A 134 1.56 -7.47 -14.20
CA PRO A 134 1.57 -7.85 -12.79
C PRO A 134 1.75 -6.63 -11.86
N LEU A 135 1.28 -6.77 -10.62
CA LEU A 135 1.57 -5.84 -9.52
C LEU A 135 2.97 -6.12 -8.97
N ILE A 136 3.92 -5.23 -9.23
CA ILE A 136 5.34 -5.37 -8.86
C ILE A 136 5.88 -4.20 -8.02
N ASP A 137 5.01 -3.27 -7.66
CA ASP A 137 5.30 -2.11 -6.81
C ASP A 137 4.78 -2.29 -5.37
N GLY A 138 4.43 -3.52 -5.01
CA GLY A 138 4.09 -3.95 -3.66
C GLY A 138 2.59 -4.01 -3.37
N GLY A 139 1.72 -3.87 -4.38
CA GLY A 139 0.26 -3.97 -4.22
C GLY A 139 -0.19 -5.27 -3.58
N THR A 140 0.35 -6.41 -4.01
CA THR A 140 0.06 -7.75 -3.45
C THR A 140 0.52 -7.92 -2.00
N VAL A 141 1.43 -7.05 -1.52
CA VAL A 141 1.94 -7.08 -0.16
C VAL A 141 1.19 -6.11 0.75
N ARG A 142 0.91 -4.90 0.25
CA ARG A 142 0.29 -3.83 1.05
C ARG A 142 -1.23 -3.96 1.11
N LEU A 143 -1.90 -4.31 0.01
CA LEU A 143 -3.36 -4.33 -0.04
C LEU A 143 -3.98 -5.31 0.98
N PRO A 144 -3.55 -6.59 1.08
CA PRO A 144 -4.09 -7.51 2.09
C PRO A 144 -3.84 -7.07 3.54
N ARG A 145 -2.78 -6.30 3.78
CA ARG A 145 -2.44 -5.78 5.12
C ARG A 145 -3.27 -4.56 5.51
N LEU A 146 -3.73 -3.79 4.52
CA LEU A 146 -4.53 -2.60 4.75
C LEU A 146 -6.01 -2.93 4.90
N ILE A 147 -6.56 -3.80 4.05
CA ILE A 147 -8.02 -4.03 3.98
C ILE A 147 -8.44 -5.49 4.24
N GLY A 148 -7.49 -6.33 4.65
CA GLY A 148 -7.69 -7.77 4.85
C GLY A 148 -7.62 -8.56 3.54
N THR A 149 -7.27 -9.85 3.66
CA THR A 149 -7.01 -10.73 2.51
C THR A 149 -8.23 -10.92 1.62
N SER A 150 -9.44 -11.05 2.17
CA SER A 150 -10.65 -11.33 1.38
C SER A 150 -10.94 -10.22 0.37
N ARG A 151 -11.06 -8.96 0.83
CA ARG A 151 -11.30 -7.80 -0.03
C ARG A 151 -10.14 -7.54 -0.99
N ALA A 152 -8.90 -7.72 -0.52
CA ALA A 152 -7.74 -7.60 -1.38
C ALA A 152 -7.75 -8.63 -2.53
N MET A 153 -8.11 -9.88 -2.25
CA MET A 153 -8.20 -10.94 -3.27
C MET A 153 -9.31 -10.66 -4.29
N ASP A 154 -10.47 -10.15 -3.85
CA ASP A 154 -11.49 -9.66 -4.78
C ASP A 154 -10.89 -8.63 -5.74
N MET A 155 -10.35 -7.52 -5.22
CA MET A 155 -9.77 -6.47 -6.06
C MET A 155 -8.65 -6.98 -7.00
N ILE A 156 -7.76 -7.87 -6.53
CA ILE A 156 -6.61 -8.39 -7.29
C ILE A 156 -7.04 -9.37 -8.40
N LEU A 157 -8.03 -10.23 -8.12
CA LEU A 157 -8.51 -11.22 -9.07
C LEU A 157 -9.44 -10.60 -10.10
N THR A 158 -10.41 -9.78 -9.65
CA THR A 158 -11.44 -9.21 -10.52
C THR A 158 -10.94 -7.99 -11.29
N GLY A 159 -10.00 -7.21 -10.72
CA GLY A 159 -9.60 -5.92 -11.31
C GLY A 159 -10.78 -4.96 -11.48
N ARG A 160 -11.81 -5.08 -10.62
CA ARG A 160 -13.01 -4.25 -10.67
C ARG A 160 -12.70 -2.81 -10.20
N PRO A 161 -13.49 -1.81 -10.66
CA PRO A 161 -13.47 -0.50 -10.04
C PRO A 161 -14.01 -0.58 -8.60
N VAL A 162 -13.39 0.19 -7.72
CA VAL A 162 -13.83 0.43 -6.35
C VAL A 162 -14.09 1.93 -6.22
N PRO A 163 -15.37 2.36 -6.16
CA PRO A 163 -15.73 3.75 -5.90
C PRO A 163 -15.24 4.22 -4.53
N ALA A 164 -15.02 5.53 -4.37
CA ALA A 164 -14.47 6.11 -3.14
C ALA A 164 -15.27 5.75 -1.88
N ARG A 165 -16.61 5.71 -1.97
CA ARG A 165 -17.47 5.31 -0.84
C ARG A 165 -17.16 3.91 -0.33
N GLU A 166 -17.10 2.93 -1.23
CA GLU A 166 -16.71 1.56 -0.86
C GLU A 166 -15.28 1.52 -0.34
N ALA A 167 -14.36 2.27 -0.97
CA ALA A 167 -12.98 2.38 -0.50
C ALA A 167 -12.90 2.87 0.95
N TYR A 168 -13.73 3.84 1.33
CA TYR A 168 -13.82 4.33 2.71
C TYR A 168 -14.38 3.27 3.66
N GLU A 169 -15.50 2.64 3.30
CA GLU A 169 -16.16 1.60 4.12
C GLU A 169 -15.26 0.40 4.44
N MET A 170 -14.35 0.05 3.51
CA MET A 170 -13.41 -1.04 3.73
C MET A 170 -12.08 -0.64 4.36
N GLY A 171 -11.86 0.65 4.64
CA GLY A 171 -10.60 1.17 5.18
C GLY A 171 -9.48 1.34 4.14
N LEU A 172 -9.79 1.28 2.84
CA LEU A 172 -8.84 1.64 1.79
C LEU A 172 -8.63 3.16 1.75
N ALA A 173 -9.69 3.97 1.76
CA ALA A 173 -9.61 5.41 1.94
C ALA A 173 -9.82 5.77 3.42
N ASN A 174 -9.10 6.77 3.90
CA ASN A 174 -9.16 7.21 5.31
C ASN A 174 -10.09 8.42 5.49
N ARG A 175 -10.27 9.24 4.44
CA ARG A 175 -11.19 10.38 4.41
C ARG A 175 -11.84 10.48 3.04
N LEU A 176 -13.08 10.95 3.00
CA LEU A 176 -13.79 11.35 1.81
C LEU A 176 -14.01 12.86 1.83
N VAL A 177 -13.85 13.50 0.68
CA VAL A 177 -14.08 14.93 0.49
C VAL A 177 -14.77 15.20 -0.84
N PRO A 178 -15.43 16.36 -0.99
CA PRO A 178 -15.99 16.76 -2.28
C PRO A 178 -14.92 16.79 -3.40
N PRO A 179 -15.32 16.61 -4.67
CA PRO A 179 -14.42 16.74 -5.81
C PRO A 179 -13.66 18.07 -5.83
N GLY A 180 -12.39 18.03 -6.22
CA GLY A 180 -11.46 19.16 -6.19
C GLY A 180 -10.88 19.53 -4.81
N ARG A 181 -11.21 18.81 -3.73
CA ARG A 181 -10.76 19.12 -2.37
C ARG A 181 -9.68 18.20 -1.82
N ALA A 182 -9.33 17.10 -2.49
CA ALA A 182 -8.40 16.12 -1.90
C ALA A 182 -7.03 16.70 -1.56
N ARG A 183 -6.52 17.62 -2.39
CA ARG A 183 -5.22 18.28 -2.15
C ARG A 183 -5.25 19.11 -0.86
N ALA A 184 -6.19 20.04 -0.78
CA ALA A 184 -6.29 20.97 0.34
C ALA A 184 -6.51 20.23 1.66
N GLU A 185 -7.39 19.24 1.69
CA GLU A 185 -7.65 18.42 2.88
C GLU A 185 -6.41 17.60 3.29
N ALA A 186 -5.67 17.04 2.33
CA ALA A 186 -4.45 16.31 2.64
C ALA A 186 -3.34 17.21 3.18
N GLU A 187 -3.20 18.43 2.66
CA GLU A 187 -2.26 19.45 3.15
C GLU A 187 -2.64 19.93 4.56
N GLU A 188 -3.94 20.13 4.84
CA GLU A 188 -4.44 20.46 6.17
C GLU A 188 -4.18 19.33 7.18
N LEU A 189 -4.47 18.09 6.79
CA LEU A 189 -4.16 16.91 7.61
C LEU A 189 -2.65 16.77 7.84
N ALA A 190 -1.83 17.00 6.82
CA ALA A 190 -0.38 16.98 6.93
C ALA A 190 0.13 18.06 7.91
N ALA A 191 -0.43 19.26 7.84
CA ALA A 191 -0.10 20.35 8.77
C ALA A 191 -0.50 20.00 10.21
N ALA A 192 -1.67 19.40 10.41
CA ALA A 192 -2.12 18.94 11.72
C ALA A 192 -1.18 17.88 12.31
N ILE A 193 -0.79 16.88 11.51
CA ILE A 193 0.18 15.85 11.93
C ILE A 193 1.55 16.48 12.21
N GLY A 194 1.98 17.43 11.39
CA GLY A 194 3.26 18.12 11.51
C GLY A 194 3.41 18.94 12.81
N ARG A 195 2.32 19.31 13.49
CA ARG A 195 2.35 20.04 14.77
C ARG A 195 2.75 19.17 15.96
N PHE A 196 2.56 17.86 15.89
CA PHE A 196 2.90 16.96 17.00
C PHE A 196 4.43 16.79 17.17
N PRO A 197 4.90 16.42 18.38
CA PRO A 197 6.33 16.20 18.62
C PRO A 197 6.92 15.15 17.68
N ARG A 198 8.00 15.52 16.97
CA ARG A 198 8.65 14.70 15.94
C ARG A 198 9.09 13.33 16.45
N THR A 199 9.58 13.26 17.69
CA THR A 199 10.05 12.03 18.33
C THR A 199 8.91 11.05 18.60
N ALA A 200 7.76 11.54 19.08
CA ALA A 200 6.58 10.72 19.30
C ALA A 200 6.03 10.19 17.96
N CYS A 201 5.84 11.06 16.96
CA CYS A 201 5.39 10.64 15.63
C CYS A 201 6.37 9.70 14.94
N ALA A 202 7.68 9.83 15.13
CA ALA A 202 8.67 8.91 14.57
C ALA A 202 8.72 7.56 15.32
N ALA A 203 8.49 7.55 16.65
CA ALA A 203 8.56 6.35 17.50
C ALA A 203 7.29 5.49 17.48
N THR A 204 6.11 6.11 17.37
CA THR A 204 4.82 5.41 17.22
C THR A 204 4.37 5.33 15.77
N GLY A 205 4.94 6.16 14.90
CA GLY A 205 4.63 6.18 13.50
C GLY A 205 5.32 5.09 12.69
N PRO A 206 5.19 5.18 11.36
CA PRO A 206 5.30 4.02 10.52
C PRO A 206 6.66 3.27 10.51
N PRO A 207 7.85 3.88 10.58
CA PRO A 207 9.11 3.17 10.36
C PRO A 207 9.64 2.38 11.57
N SER A 208 9.11 2.55 12.78
CA SER A 208 9.77 2.09 14.01
C SER A 208 9.03 0.98 14.76
N SER A 209 7.71 1.07 14.93
CA SER A 209 6.93 0.04 15.67
C SER A 209 5.93 -0.68 14.77
N THR A 210 5.05 0.05 14.08
CA THR A 210 3.99 -0.57 13.27
C THR A 210 4.56 -1.30 12.07
N ARG A 211 5.26 -0.64 11.10
CA ARG A 211 5.80 -1.37 9.92
C ARG A 211 6.84 -2.42 10.30
N ARG A 212 7.63 -2.21 11.38
CA ARG A 212 8.63 -3.17 11.86
C ARG A 212 8.04 -4.44 12.46
N ALA A 213 6.91 -4.34 13.16
CA ALA A 213 6.16 -5.52 13.59
C ALA A 213 5.81 -6.43 12.39
N TRP A 214 5.49 -5.82 11.24
CA TRP A 214 5.23 -6.54 9.99
C TRP A 214 6.50 -6.96 9.22
N THR A 215 7.69 -6.37 9.47
CA THR A 215 8.91 -6.62 8.68
C THR A 215 9.69 -7.87 9.09
N ARG A 216 9.32 -8.59 10.16
CA ARG A 216 9.98 -9.85 10.54
C ARG A 216 9.92 -10.95 9.46
N ARG A 217 9.19 -10.75 8.34
CA ARG A 217 9.20 -11.62 7.14
C ARG A 217 9.19 -10.83 5.79
N ARG A 218 10.07 -9.85 5.57
CA ARG A 218 10.01 -9.00 4.35
C ARG A 218 10.94 -9.33 3.17
N ARG A 219 11.99 -10.15 3.28
CA ARG A 219 12.91 -10.34 2.13
C ARG A 219 12.40 -11.20 0.97
N CYS A 220 11.35 -12.03 1.13
CA CYS A 220 10.96 -12.98 0.08
C CYS A 220 9.83 -12.55 -0.88
N ALA A 221 8.88 -11.69 -0.48
CA ALA A 221 7.61 -11.55 -1.24
C ALA A 221 7.63 -10.52 -2.38
N VAL A 222 8.32 -9.38 -2.23
CA VAL A 222 8.44 -8.38 -3.32
C VAL A 222 9.40 -8.88 -4.40
N ASN A 223 10.43 -9.61 -3.97
CA ASN A 223 11.39 -10.20 -4.88
C ASN A 223 10.82 -11.42 -5.60
N SER A 224 9.86 -12.18 -5.04
CA SER A 224 9.38 -13.40 -5.69
C SER A 224 8.63 -13.14 -7.00
N VAL A 225 7.82 -12.08 -7.12
CA VAL A 225 7.10 -11.77 -8.38
C VAL A 225 8.06 -11.23 -9.45
N THR A 226 8.98 -10.35 -9.06
CA THR A 226 10.03 -9.82 -9.96
C THR A 226 11.02 -10.93 -10.36
N ALA A 227 11.37 -11.83 -9.45
CA ALA A 227 12.25 -12.97 -9.68
C ALA A 227 11.58 -14.13 -10.43
N CYS A 228 10.24 -14.23 -10.43
CA CYS A 228 9.51 -15.24 -11.21
C CYS A 228 9.61 -15.00 -12.73
N GLY A 229 10.30 -13.94 -13.19
CA GLY A 229 10.53 -13.71 -14.62
C GLY A 229 9.27 -13.39 -15.41
N TYR A 230 8.16 -13.06 -14.73
CA TYR A 230 6.86 -12.74 -15.34
C TYR A 230 6.83 -11.30 -15.89
N TRP A 231 7.93 -10.87 -16.52
CA TRP A 231 7.97 -9.72 -17.42
C TRP A 231 8.24 -10.28 -18.81
N PRO A 232 7.21 -10.75 -19.52
CA PRO A 232 7.47 -11.73 -20.54
C PRO A 232 8.00 -11.06 -21.82
N ARG A 233 9.03 -11.72 -22.37
CA ARG A 233 9.35 -11.77 -23.81
C ARG A 233 8.10 -11.93 -24.72
N ALA A 234 6.92 -12.25 -24.16
CA ALA A 234 5.63 -12.40 -24.83
C ALA A 234 4.96 -11.08 -25.29
N TRP A 235 5.54 -9.91 -25.01
CA TRP A 235 5.00 -8.63 -25.53
C TRP A 235 5.72 -8.09 -26.78
N ARG A 236 6.73 -8.79 -27.30
CA ARG A 236 7.14 -8.56 -28.69
C ARG A 236 6.02 -9.11 -29.60
N ALA A 237 5.27 -8.19 -30.20
CA ALA A 237 4.24 -8.40 -31.22
C ALA A 237 2.91 -9.04 -30.74
N ARG A 238 2.00 -8.20 -30.23
CA ARG A 238 0.57 -8.33 -30.55
C ARG A 238 0.04 -6.97 -31.03
N PRO A 239 -0.19 -6.76 -32.33
CA PRO A 239 -0.84 -5.54 -32.79
C PRO A 239 -2.26 -5.47 -32.24
N ALA A 240 -2.67 -4.29 -31.82
CA ALA A 240 -4.02 -4.02 -31.36
C ALA A 240 -5.00 -4.11 -32.54
N SER A 241 -5.55 -5.30 -32.80
CA SER A 241 -6.72 -5.45 -33.64
C SER A 241 -7.94 -5.73 -32.77
N ARG A 242 -8.68 -4.67 -32.45
CA ARG A 242 -10.12 -4.80 -32.18
C ARG A 242 -10.84 -3.93 -33.19
N ARG A 243 -11.49 -4.58 -34.17
CA ARG A 243 -12.48 -3.94 -35.03
C ARG A 243 -13.65 -3.50 -34.16
N ALA A 244 -14.12 -2.28 -34.40
CA ALA A 244 -15.42 -1.82 -33.94
C ALA A 244 -16.53 -2.68 -34.58
N PRO A 245 -17.66 -2.93 -33.89
CA PRO A 245 -18.80 -3.60 -34.51
C PRO A 245 -19.53 -2.60 -35.41
N ASP A 246 -19.53 -2.86 -36.72
CA ASP A 246 -20.44 -2.17 -37.65
C ASP A 246 -21.85 -2.77 -37.56
N ALA A 247 -22.81 -1.85 -37.55
CA ALA A 247 -24.23 -2.12 -37.48
C ALA A 247 -24.75 -2.65 -38.82
N THR A 248 -24.84 -3.97 -38.99
CA THR A 248 -25.84 -4.58 -39.88
C THR A 248 -26.19 -5.97 -39.35
N GLY A 249 -27.40 -6.11 -38.81
CA GLY A 249 -27.95 -7.42 -38.46
C GLY A 249 -28.19 -8.25 -39.72
N ARG A 250 -27.55 -9.41 -39.80
CA ARG A 250 -28.04 -10.59 -40.54
C ARG A 250 -27.29 -11.84 -40.08
N SER A 251 -28.06 -12.80 -39.58
CA SER A 251 -27.64 -14.14 -39.17
C SER A 251 -27.22 -14.99 -40.37
N ALA A 252 -26.11 -15.71 -40.27
CA ALA A 252 -25.84 -16.86 -41.11
C ALA A 252 -25.29 -18.02 -40.25
N SER A 253 -25.90 -19.17 -40.45
CA SER A 253 -25.82 -20.41 -39.70
C SER A 253 -24.61 -21.29 -40.05
N ARG A 254 -24.19 -22.07 -39.05
CA ARG A 254 -23.56 -23.41 -39.10
C ARG A 254 -22.30 -23.61 -39.96
N GLY A 255 -21.18 -23.79 -39.27
CA GLY A 255 -20.00 -24.53 -39.73
C GLY A 255 -19.28 -25.15 -38.52
N GLU A 256 -19.14 -26.47 -38.53
CA GLU A 256 -18.52 -27.29 -37.48
C GLU A 256 -17.05 -26.93 -37.23
N PRO A 257 -16.50 -27.14 -36.03
CA PRO A 257 -15.07 -26.95 -35.78
C PRO A 257 -14.28 -28.19 -36.18
N THR A 258 -13.47 -28.06 -37.23
CA THR A 258 -12.42 -29.01 -37.62
C THR A 258 -11.37 -29.18 -36.54
N ALA A 259 -11.01 -30.45 -36.32
CA ALA A 259 -10.09 -30.96 -35.32
C ALA A 259 -8.66 -30.38 -35.40
N TYR A 260 -8.07 -30.12 -34.23
CA TYR A 260 -6.63 -29.91 -34.05
C TYR A 260 -5.92 -31.26 -33.91
N PRO A 261 -4.91 -31.61 -34.74
CA PRO A 261 -4.01 -32.71 -34.45
C PRO A 261 -2.86 -32.19 -33.58
N GLY A 262 -2.69 -32.76 -32.39
CA GLY A 262 -1.64 -32.33 -31.46
C GLY A 262 -1.53 -33.25 -30.26
N GLN A 263 -1.11 -34.49 -30.50
CA GLN A 263 -0.80 -35.47 -29.46
C GLN A 263 0.36 -34.96 -28.59
N PHE A 264 0.07 -34.47 -27.39
CA PHE A 264 1.09 -34.37 -26.35
C PHE A 264 1.33 -35.77 -25.76
N ARG A 265 2.44 -36.38 -26.19
CA ARG A 265 2.99 -37.59 -25.58
C ARG A 265 3.29 -37.32 -24.11
N VAL A 266 2.51 -37.90 -23.20
CA VAL A 266 2.85 -38.00 -21.77
C VAL A 266 4.12 -38.84 -21.66
N ARG A 267 5.27 -38.21 -21.39
CA ARG A 267 6.49 -38.96 -21.02
C ARG A 267 6.23 -39.64 -19.68
N ARG A 268 6.38 -40.97 -19.67
CA ARG A 268 6.35 -41.82 -18.48
C ARG A 268 7.32 -41.29 -17.42
N ARG A 269 6.89 -41.36 -16.15
CA ARG A 269 7.75 -41.19 -14.97
C ARG A 269 8.98 -42.12 -15.08
N PRO A 270 10.20 -41.65 -14.77
CA PRO A 270 11.27 -42.56 -14.38
C PRO A 270 11.08 -42.99 -12.91
N ASP A 271 11.59 -44.18 -12.63
CA ASP A 271 11.43 -44.97 -11.42
C ASP A 271 11.71 -44.27 -10.08
N ARG A 272 10.97 -44.71 -9.07
CA ARG A 272 11.27 -44.49 -7.65
C ARG A 272 12.50 -45.32 -7.28
N GLY A 273 13.68 -44.72 -7.33
CA GLY A 273 14.91 -45.43 -6.98
C GLY A 273 16.17 -44.59 -6.89
N ALA A 274 16.13 -43.37 -6.34
CA ALA A 274 17.32 -42.64 -5.88
C ALA A 274 16.93 -41.34 -5.14
N LEU A 275 16.59 -41.43 -3.85
CA LEU A 275 16.45 -40.26 -2.96
C LEU A 275 16.65 -40.72 -1.50
N ARG A 276 17.88 -41.15 -1.19
CA ARG A 276 18.40 -41.27 0.18
C ARG A 276 19.85 -40.81 0.22
N SER A 277 20.05 -39.50 0.14
CA SER A 277 21.13 -38.75 0.78
C SER A 277 20.92 -37.27 0.42
N GLN A 278 21.34 -36.36 1.30
CA GLN A 278 21.10 -34.90 1.25
C GLN A 278 19.77 -34.40 1.84
N VAL A 279 19.51 -34.77 3.09
CA VAL A 279 18.93 -33.84 4.07
C VAL A 279 19.87 -33.81 5.26
N SER A 280 20.88 -32.94 5.22
CA SER A 280 21.58 -32.42 6.39
C SER A 280 22.44 -31.24 5.96
N GLN A 281 22.57 -30.26 6.85
CA GLN A 281 23.44 -29.07 6.79
C GLN A 281 22.87 -27.83 6.11
N LEU A 282 22.09 -27.06 6.86
CA LEU A 282 22.24 -25.60 6.96
C LEU A 282 21.99 -25.21 8.42
N THR A 283 22.95 -25.58 9.29
CA THR A 283 23.09 -25.02 10.63
C THR A 283 23.77 -23.66 10.54
N CYS A 284 23.22 -22.71 11.29
CA CYS A 284 23.69 -21.35 11.44
C CYS A 284 25.15 -21.33 11.91
N GLY A 285 26.08 -20.92 11.04
CA GLY A 285 27.48 -20.68 11.38
C GLY A 285 27.61 -19.46 12.27
N ARG A 286 27.85 -19.69 13.56
CA ARG A 286 28.41 -18.71 14.50
C ARG A 286 29.89 -19.07 14.66
N ALA A 287 30.78 -18.33 14.01
CA ALA A 287 32.21 -18.46 14.24
C ALA A 287 32.56 -17.80 15.59
N GLY A 288 33.21 -18.57 16.45
CA GLY A 288 33.76 -18.12 17.72
C GLY A 288 35.16 -17.54 17.57
N SER A 289 35.56 -16.75 18.56
CA SER A 289 36.95 -16.48 18.90
C SER A 289 37.16 -16.92 20.35
N THR A 290 38.16 -17.78 20.56
CA THR A 290 38.51 -18.43 21.83
C THR A 290 39.62 -17.66 22.56
N HIS A 291 39.74 -17.95 23.87
CA HIS A 291 40.78 -17.59 24.87
C HIS A 291 40.30 -16.50 25.86
N ALA A 292 40.38 -16.64 27.18
CA ALA A 292 41.13 -17.57 28.04
C ALA A 292 40.37 -17.87 29.35
N LEU A 293 40.70 -19.00 29.97
CA LEU A 293 40.26 -19.43 31.30
C LEU A 293 40.92 -18.59 32.40
N SER A 294 40.14 -18.14 33.38
CA SER A 294 40.62 -17.96 34.76
C SER A 294 39.49 -18.23 35.77
N LEU A 295 39.83 -19.07 36.73
CA LEU A 295 39.05 -19.63 37.83
C LEU A 295 38.49 -18.58 38.80
N LEU A 296 37.33 -18.87 39.42
CA LEU A 296 36.98 -18.76 40.87
C LEU A 296 35.44 -18.81 41.08
N PRO A 297 34.93 -19.13 42.30
CA PRO A 297 33.94 -20.19 42.47
C PRO A 297 32.49 -19.73 42.70
N ALA A 298 31.60 -20.70 42.55
CA ALA A 298 30.16 -20.62 42.79
C ALA A 298 29.80 -20.16 44.21
N ARG A 299 28.87 -19.21 44.30
CA ARG A 299 28.08 -18.97 45.52
C ARG A 299 26.60 -19.19 45.23
N HIS A 300 26.06 -20.17 45.97
CA HIS A 300 24.68 -20.45 46.36
C HIS A 300 23.54 -19.67 45.69
N ARG A 301 22.67 -20.41 44.99
CA ARG A 301 21.27 -20.02 44.72
C ARG A 301 20.44 -20.29 45.97
N GLY A 302 19.89 -19.23 46.58
CA GLY A 302 18.78 -19.32 47.54
C GLY A 302 17.42 -19.33 46.83
N PRO A 303 16.37 -19.89 47.44
CA PRO A 303 15.04 -20.01 46.84
C PRO A 303 14.23 -18.70 46.94
N ALA A 304 13.34 -18.49 45.97
CA ALA A 304 12.43 -17.34 45.91
C ALA A 304 11.31 -17.41 46.98
N PRO A 305 10.82 -16.27 47.51
CA PRO A 305 9.73 -16.26 48.49
C PRO A 305 8.34 -16.38 47.85
N PRO A 306 7.31 -16.84 48.61
CA PRO A 306 5.98 -17.12 48.09
C PRO A 306 5.07 -15.87 48.06
N VAL A 307 4.17 -15.84 47.09
CA VAL A 307 3.09 -14.86 46.95
C VAL A 307 1.86 -15.37 47.71
N ALA A 308 1.38 -14.59 48.67
CA ALA A 308 0.14 -14.83 49.40
C ALA A 308 -0.93 -13.79 49.02
N GLY A 309 -2.19 -14.22 48.93
CA GLY A 309 -3.34 -13.31 48.97
C GLY A 309 -4.48 -13.62 47.99
N ALA A 310 -5.20 -14.72 48.24
CA ALA A 310 -6.51 -14.97 47.63
C ALA A 310 -7.59 -14.15 48.35
N HIS A 311 -8.34 -13.32 47.62
CA HIS A 311 -9.60 -12.75 48.12
C HIS A 311 -10.80 -13.43 47.46
N ARG A 312 -11.67 -13.94 48.33
CA ARG A 312 -12.93 -14.64 48.08
C ARG A 312 -13.96 -13.72 47.41
N VAL A 313 -14.68 -14.28 46.45
CA VAL A 313 -15.97 -13.79 45.94
C VAL A 313 -17.09 -14.38 46.80
N PRO A 314 -18.09 -13.61 47.25
CA PRO A 314 -19.41 -14.15 47.56
C PRO A 314 -20.44 -13.74 46.51
N ALA A 315 -21.18 -14.75 46.04
CA ALA A 315 -22.40 -14.59 45.27
C ALA A 315 -23.58 -14.25 46.20
N GLY A 316 -24.52 -13.44 45.74
CA GLY A 316 -25.79 -13.19 46.45
C GLY A 316 -26.61 -12.05 45.83
N LEU A 317 -27.46 -12.38 44.85
CA LEU A 317 -28.56 -11.52 44.38
C LEU A 317 -29.70 -11.49 45.41
N PRO A 318 -30.51 -10.42 45.41
CA PRO A 318 -31.92 -10.65 45.07
C PRO A 318 -32.49 -9.64 44.06
N ARG A 319 -33.51 -10.11 43.34
CA ARG A 319 -34.36 -9.39 42.38
C ARG A 319 -35.40 -8.51 43.10
N SER A 320 -35.63 -7.29 42.60
CA SER A 320 -36.96 -6.63 42.39
C SER A 320 -36.71 -5.25 41.75
N ALA A 321 -37.14 -5.01 40.52
CA ALA A 321 -38.45 -4.48 40.12
C ALA A 321 -38.75 -3.07 40.68
N ALA A 322 -38.53 -2.03 39.87
CA ALA A 322 -39.43 -0.89 39.66
C ALA A 322 -38.74 0.16 38.78
N GLY A 323 -39.43 0.62 37.73
CA GLY A 323 -38.92 1.62 36.81
C GLY A 323 -38.81 3.02 37.41
N ARG A 324 -38.14 3.89 36.66
CA ARG A 324 -38.57 5.28 36.42
C ARG A 324 -37.68 5.96 35.39
N GLN A 325 -38.36 6.69 34.51
CA GLN A 325 -37.84 7.58 33.48
C GLN A 325 -36.96 8.69 34.06
N TRP A 326 -35.99 9.16 33.29
CA TRP A 326 -35.28 10.41 33.56
C TRP A 326 -35.74 11.49 32.56
N PRO A 327 -36.18 12.69 33.01
CA PRO A 327 -36.73 13.68 32.11
C PRO A 327 -35.68 14.63 31.51
N LEU A 328 -36.05 15.16 30.35
CA LEU A 328 -35.51 16.32 29.66
C LEU A 328 -35.62 17.60 30.50
N ARG A 329 -34.65 18.50 30.33
CA ARG A 329 -34.68 20.00 30.41
C ARG A 329 -33.22 20.48 30.40
N ALA A 330 -32.81 21.64 29.91
CA ALA A 330 -33.37 22.70 29.07
C ALA A 330 -32.18 23.65 28.75
N ASP A 331 -32.37 24.48 27.74
CA ASP A 331 -31.44 25.45 27.18
C ASP A 331 -30.81 26.44 28.19
N VAL A 332 -29.56 26.82 27.94
CA VAL A 332 -29.06 28.20 28.18
C VAL A 332 -28.16 28.60 27.02
N VAL A 333 -28.73 29.44 26.16
CA VAL A 333 -28.02 30.33 25.24
C VAL A 333 -27.66 31.58 26.02
N THR A 334 -26.40 32.02 25.98
CA THR A 334 -26.04 33.41 26.30
C THR A 334 -25.27 34.02 25.14
N ASP A 335 -25.84 35.13 24.72
CA ASP A 335 -25.58 35.99 23.58
C ASP A 335 -24.26 36.77 23.74
N VAL A 336 -23.60 37.03 22.60
CA VAL A 336 -22.38 37.85 22.48
C VAL A 336 -22.63 38.85 21.34
N ARG A 337 -22.77 40.14 21.67
CA ARG A 337 -22.60 41.30 20.77
C ARG A 337 -22.03 42.46 21.61
N GLU A 338 -20.75 42.81 21.43
CA GLU A 338 -20.19 43.89 20.55
C GLU A 338 -20.62 45.31 20.98
N HIS A 339 -19.70 46.13 21.53
CA HIS A 339 -18.91 47.20 20.85
C HIS A 339 -19.78 48.38 20.33
N ALA A 340 -19.38 49.65 20.27
CA ALA A 340 -18.33 50.51 20.81
C ALA A 340 -18.71 51.94 20.32
N ALA A 341 -18.20 52.96 21.01
CA ALA A 341 -17.98 54.36 20.59
C ALA A 341 -18.62 54.91 19.28
N GLY A 342 -19.32 56.04 19.41
CA GLY A 342 -19.75 56.91 18.31
C GLY A 342 -20.96 57.74 18.68
#